data_AF-A0A3B9P1C8-F1
#
_entry.id   AF-A0A3B9P1C8-F1
#
_cell.length_a   1.000
_cell.length_b   1.000
_cell.length_c   1.000
_cell.angle_alpha   90.00
_cell.angle_beta   90.00
_cell.angle_gamma   90.00
#
_symmetry.space_group_name_H-M   'P 1'
#
loop_
_entity.id
_entity.type
_entity.pdbx_description
1 polymer ?
#
loop_
_entity_poly.entity_id
_entity_poly.type
_entity_poly.pdbx_seq_one_letter_code
_entity_poly.pdbx_strand_id
1 'polypeptide(L)'
;MKRLLILLSVLWVGQAVAENNAAGSAGYQKWQKECSSCHVAYPPHMLSSENWRELMGKLDKHFNSNAALEAKDTRLIRDFLLRFAGSGPKYTSASLRISETPWFVREHRIISESEWKLPEVKTRSNCTACHGKKVLGD
;
A
#
# COMPACT_ATOMS: atom_id res chain seq x y z
N MET A 1 -1.25 -61.75 -12.57
CA MET A 1 -2.43 -60.86 -12.55
C MET A 1 -2.29 -59.95 -11.34
N LYS A 2 -1.65 -58.79 -11.50
CA LYS A 2 -2.24 -57.43 -11.55
C LYS A 2 -3.05 -57.08 -10.29
N ARG A 3 -2.70 -55.92 -9.70
CA ARG A 3 -3.25 -55.18 -8.53
C ARG A 3 -2.19 -55.14 -7.42
N LEU A 4 -1.76 -54.01 -6.86
CA LEU A 4 -2.43 -52.73 -6.65
C LEU A 4 -1.32 -51.71 -6.24
N LEU A 5 -1.10 -50.65 -7.02
CA LEU A 5 -0.22 -49.52 -6.63
C LEU A 5 -0.76 -48.23 -7.24
N ILE A 6 -1.87 -47.72 -6.71
CA ILE A 6 -2.29 -46.33 -6.95
C ILE A 6 -3.04 -45.88 -5.71
N LEU A 7 -2.37 -45.22 -4.76
CA LEU A 7 -3.01 -44.43 -3.69
C LEU A 7 -1.95 -43.52 -3.05
N LEU A 8 -1.45 -42.50 -3.77
CA LEU A 8 -0.63 -41.43 -3.18
C LEU A 8 -0.56 -40.22 -4.12
N SER A 9 -1.64 -39.47 -4.27
CA SER A 9 -1.61 -38.23 -5.07
C SER A 9 -2.73 -37.22 -4.76
N VAL A 10 -3.05 -36.98 -3.47
CA VAL A 10 -4.09 -35.98 -3.09
C VAL A 10 -3.60 -34.90 -2.11
N LEU A 11 -2.30 -34.81 -1.77
CA LEU A 11 -1.82 -33.88 -0.73
C LEU A 11 -1.21 -32.54 -1.20
N TRP A 12 -1.15 -32.25 -2.51
CA TRP A 12 -0.32 -31.12 -2.98
C TRP A 12 -1.01 -29.76 -3.14
N VAL A 13 -2.34 -29.68 -3.09
CA VAL A 13 -3.04 -28.41 -3.33
C VAL A 13 -3.04 -27.48 -2.11
N GLY A 14 -2.84 -28.00 -0.90
CA GLY A 14 -2.97 -27.23 0.35
C GLY A 14 -1.77 -26.33 0.72
N GLN A 15 -0.55 -26.67 0.29
CA GLN A 15 0.67 -25.96 0.73
C GLN A 15 0.78 -24.55 0.12
N ALA A 16 0.47 -24.41 -1.17
CA ALA A 16 0.60 -23.14 -1.88
C ALA A 16 -0.33 -22.04 -1.34
N VAL A 17 -1.51 -22.40 -0.81
CA VAL A 17 -2.44 -21.42 -0.24
C VAL A 17 -1.95 -20.90 1.11
N ALA A 18 -1.40 -21.77 1.96
CA ALA A 18 -0.88 -21.39 3.28
C ALA A 18 0.35 -20.48 3.17
N GLU A 19 1.28 -20.79 2.26
CA GLU A 19 2.46 -19.97 1.99
C GLU A 19 2.10 -18.58 1.46
N ASN A 20 1.10 -18.50 0.56
CA ASN A 20 0.61 -17.23 0.03
C ASN A 20 -0.05 -16.35 1.10
N ASN A 21 -0.73 -16.95 2.08
CA ASN A 21 -1.33 -16.25 3.21
C ASN A 21 -0.26 -15.77 4.21
N ALA A 22 0.75 -16.59 4.50
CA ALA A 22 1.86 -16.23 5.39
C ALA A 22 2.73 -15.11 4.79
N ALA A 23 3.00 -15.16 3.48
CA ALA A 23 3.70 -14.08 2.79
C ALA A 23 2.88 -12.78 2.79
N GLY A 24 1.55 -12.87 2.63
CA GLY A 24 0.63 -11.74 2.73
C GLY A 24 0.62 -11.10 4.12
N SER A 25 0.58 -11.91 5.18
CA SER A 25 0.60 -11.41 6.56
C SER A 25 1.94 -10.79 6.95
N ALA A 26 3.06 -11.39 6.54
CA ALA A 26 4.39 -10.82 6.73
C ALA A 26 4.57 -9.49 5.97
N GLY A 27 4.09 -9.43 4.71
CA GLY A 27 4.10 -8.22 3.91
C GLY A 27 3.28 -7.09 4.54
N TYR A 28 2.08 -7.40 5.05
CA TYR A 28 1.25 -6.44 5.79
C TYR A 28 1.97 -5.90 7.03
N GLN A 29 2.53 -6.77 7.87
CA GLN A 29 3.22 -6.35 9.10
C GLN A 29 4.43 -5.45 8.79
N LYS A 30 5.21 -5.79 7.76
CA LYS A 30 6.34 -4.98 7.32
C LYS A 30 5.92 -3.65 6.73
N TRP A 31 4.90 -3.64 5.87
CA TRP A 31 4.33 -2.41 5.33
C TRP A 31 3.84 -1.50 6.46
N GLN A 32 3.08 -2.05 7.41
CA GLN A 32 2.54 -1.27 8.52
C GLN A 32 3.65 -0.68 9.37
N LYS A 33 4.71 -1.44 9.68
CA LYS A 33 5.82 -0.98 10.51
C LYS A 33 6.71 0.05 9.81
N GLU A 34 7.17 -0.28 8.61
CA GLU A 34 8.20 0.52 7.92
C GLU A 34 7.57 1.74 7.24
N CYS A 35 6.40 1.59 6.61
CA CYS A 35 5.71 2.68 5.90
C CYS A 35 4.86 3.58 6.82
N SER A 36 4.81 3.31 8.14
CA SER A 36 4.21 4.22 9.12
C SER A 36 5.22 5.04 9.94
N SER A 37 6.50 5.01 9.56
CA SER A 37 7.59 5.63 10.34
C SER A 37 7.64 7.16 10.22
N CYS A 38 7.22 7.72 9.09
CA CYS A 38 7.25 9.17 8.83
C CYS A 38 5.88 9.78 8.51
N HIS A 39 4.95 9.00 7.99
CA HIS A 39 3.57 9.38 7.68
C HIS A 39 2.67 8.17 7.91
N VAL A 40 1.36 8.29 7.72
CA VAL A 40 0.47 7.12 7.82
C VAL A 40 0.85 6.06 6.79
N ALA A 41 0.71 4.78 7.13
CA ALA A 41 0.84 3.71 6.14
C ALA A 41 -0.34 3.81 5.15
N TYR A 42 -0.11 4.38 3.96
CA TYR A 42 -1.18 4.60 2.99
C TYR A 42 -1.75 3.28 2.46
N PRO A 43 -3.08 3.08 2.52
CA PRO A 43 -3.72 1.87 2.02
C PRO A 43 -3.33 1.55 0.56
N PRO A 44 -3.01 0.28 0.24
CA PRO A 44 -2.53 -0.10 -1.09
C PRO A 44 -3.47 0.31 -2.24
N HIS A 45 -4.79 0.27 -2.02
CA HIS A 45 -5.79 0.54 -3.05
C HIS A 45 -5.83 2.01 -3.55
N MET A 46 -5.10 2.92 -2.90
CA MET A 46 -5.09 4.35 -3.21
C MET A 46 -4.15 4.73 -4.36
N LEU A 47 -3.29 3.80 -4.81
CA LEU A 47 -2.38 4.01 -5.92
C LEU A 47 -2.33 2.77 -6.82
N SER A 48 -2.05 2.98 -8.09
CA SER A 48 -1.91 1.90 -9.08
C SER A 48 -0.71 0.99 -8.79
N SER A 49 -0.77 -0.26 -9.25
CA SER A 49 0.33 -1.21 -9.14
C SER A 49 1.61 -0.69 -9.79
N GLU A 50 1.50 0.03 -10.91
CA GLU A 50 2.64 0.58 -11.65
C GLU A 50 3.34 1.65 -10.81
N ASN A 51 2.59 2.58 -10.22
CA ASN A 51 3.17 3.60 -9.36
C ASN A 51 3.76 3.02 -8.08
N TRP A 52 3.12 2.03 -7.43
CA TRP A 52 3.71 1.38 -6.26
C TRP A 52 5.03 0.70 -6.60
N ARG A 53 5.08 0.02 -7.75
CA ARG A 53 6.31 -0.62 -8.23
C ARG A 53 7.42 0.40 -8.45
N GLU A 54 7.11 1.53 -9.08
CA GLU A 54 8.08 2.59 -9.32
C GLU A 54 8.58 3.21 -8.02
N LEU A 55 7.67 3.54 -7.10
CA LEU A 55 7.99 4.16 -5.82
C LEU A 55 8.88 3.23 -4.97
N MET A 56 8.53 1.95 -4.87
CA MET A 56 9.32 0.95 -4.14
C MET A 56 10.69 0.68 -4.78
N GLY A 57 10.87 1.01 -6.06
CA GLY A 57 12.15 0.91 -6.76
C GLY A 57 13.10 2.09 -6.53
N LYS A 58 12.64 3.18 -5.89
CA LYS A 58 13.39 4.43 -5.71
C LYS A 58 13.27 4.97 -4.28
N LEU A 59 13.21 4.10 -3.28
CA LEU A 59 13.03 4.49 -1.88
C LEU A 59 14.19 5.35 -1.33
N ASP A 60 15.39 5.24 -1.91
CA ASP A 60 16.53 6.12 -1.61
C ASP A 60 16.27 7.59 -2.00
N LYS A 61 15.28 7.85 -2.86
CA LYS A 61 14.86 9.17 -3.35
C LYS A 61 13.38 9.42 -3.06
N HIS A 62 12.95 9.10 -1.84
CA HIS A 62 11.57 9.18 -1.41
C HIS A 62 11.19 10.59 -0.94
N PHE A 63 10.83 11.46 -1.90
CA PHE A 63 10.29 12.81 -1.65
C PHE A 63 11.14 13.66 -0.69
N ASN A 64 12.39 13.93 -1.08
CA ASN A 64 13.40 14.64 -0.27
C ASN A 64 13.86 13.90 1.00
N SER A 65 13.57 12.60 1.09
CA SER A 65 14.08 11.73 2.15
C SER A 65 14.65 10.44 1.56
N ASN A 66 15.45 9.73 2.36
CA ASN A 66 15.89 8.37 2.07
C ASN A 66 15.08 7.41 2.95
N ALA A 67 14.25 6.60 2.32
CA ALA A 67 13.42 5.57 2.94
C ALA A 67 13.87 4.16 2.51
N ALA A 68 15.12 3.99 2.07
CA ALA A 68 15.64 2.71 1.65
C ALA A 68 15.54 1.67 2.77
N LEU A 69 15.19 0.44 2.37
CA LEU A 69 15.02 -0.69 3.27
C LEU A 69 15.89 -1.85 2.79
N GLU A 70 16.14 -2.80 3.68
CA GLU A 70 16.78 -4.06 3.32
C GLU A 70 16.03 -4.76 2.17
N ALA A 71 16.78 -5.45 1.31
CA ALA A 71 16.23 -6.03 0.08
C ALA A 71 15.08 -7.02 0.35
N LYS A 72 15.14 -7.74 1.48
CA LYS A 72 14.09 -8.67 1.92
C LYS A 72 12.79 -7.92 2.24
N ASP A 73 12.87 -6.86 3.03
CA ASP A 73 11.71 -6.08 3.45
C ASP A 73 11.11 -5.31 2.27
N THR A 74 11.97 -4.74 1.41
CA THR A 74 11.55 -4.09 0.15
C THR A 74 10.68 -5.03 -0.70
N ARG A 75 11.08 -6.31 -0.85
CA ARG A 75 10.29 -7.30 -1.62
C ARG A 75 8.96 -7.62 -0.96
N LEU A 76 8.95 -7.91 0.35
CA LEU A 76 7.73 -8.25 1.08
C LEU A 76 6.70 -7.11 1.02
N ILE A 77 7.15 -5.87 1.23
CA ILE A 77 6.28 -4.69 1.19
C ILE A 77 5.77 -4.44 -0.22
N ARG A 78 6.66 -4.48 -1.22
CA ARG A 78 6.28 -4.29 -2.62
C ARG A 78 5.23 -5.32 -3.03
N ASP A 79 5.45 -6.59 -2.75
CA ASP A 79 4.54 -7.65 -3.18
C ASP A 79 3.17 -7.52 -2.48
N PHE A 80 3.14 -7.09 -1.20
CA PHE A 80 1.91 -6.72 -0.50
C PHE A 80 1.18 -5.53 -1.16
N LEU A 81 1.89 -4.42 -1.41
CA LEU A 81 1.33 -3.23 -2.05
C LEU A 81 0.73 -3.57 -3.42
N LEU A 82 1.46 -4.33 -4.24
CA LEU A 82 1.02 -4.72 -5.59
C LEU A 82 -0.20 -5.63 -5.56
N ARG A 83 -0.28 -6.57 -4.60
CA ARG A 83 -1.41 -7.49 -4.46
C ARG A 83 -2.73 -6.77 -4.19
N PHE A 84 -2.69 -5.68 -3.45
CA PHE A 84 -3.88 -4.93 -3.02
C PHE A 84 -4.00 -3.54 -3.67
N ALA A 85 -3.24 -3.29 -4.73
CA ALA A 85 -3.19 -2.01 -5.41
C ALA A 85 -4.54 -1.61 -6.03
N GLY A 86 -4.72 -0.30 -6.22
CA GLY A 86 -5.82 0.22 -7.01
C GLY A 86 -5.63 -0.15 -8.49
N SER A 87 -6.72 -0.19 -9.25
CA SER A 87 -6.69 -0.51 -10.68
C SER A 87 -7.21 0.63 -11.55
N GLY A 88 -6.51 0.86 -12.65
CA GLY A 88 -6.89 1.79 -13.71
C GLY A 88 -6.45 3.24 -13.49
N PRO A 89 -6.69 4.10 -14.51
CA PRO A 89 -6.10 5.45 -14.57
C PRO A 89 -6.49 6.37 -13.40
N LYS A 90 -7.62 6.10 -12.74
CA LYS A 90 -8.09 6.92 -11.60
C LYS A 90 -7.18 6.86 -10.38
N TYR A 91 -6.35 5.83 -10.24
CA TYR A 91 -5.37 5.67 -9.15
C TYR A 91 -3.93 5.86 -9.63
N THR A 92 -3.73 6.31 -10.86
CA THR A 92 -2.41 6.56 -11.43
C THR A 92 -2.10 8.05 -11.34
N SER A 93 -0.87 8.36 -10.93
CA SER A 93 -0.33 9.72 -10.90
C SER A 93 1.09 9.74 -11.45
N ALA A 94 1.41 10.72 -12.28
CA ALA A 94 2.75 10.90 -12.84
C ALA A 94 3.79 11.28 -11.77
N SER A 95 3.36 11.90 -10.66
CA SER A 95 4.24 12.27 -9.54
C SER A 95 4.40 11.20 -8.48
N LEU A 96 3.74 10.04 -8.67
CA LEU A 96 3.65 8.96 -7.68
C LEU A 96 2.94 9.35 -6.37
N ARG A 97 2.27 10.51 -6.32
CA ARG A 97 1.52 10.97 -5.14
C ARG A 97 0.05 10.61 -5.24
N ILE A 98 -0.48 9.97 -4.20
CA ILE A 98 -1.92 9.67 -4.06
C ILE A 98 -2.75 10.96 -4.19
N SER A 99 -2.29 12.06 -3.57
CA SER A 99 -2.96 13.36 -3.55
C SER A 99 -3.11 14.03 -4.93
N GLU A 100 -2.47 13.46 -5.95
CA GLU A 100 -2.51 13.95 -7.34
C GLU A 100 -3.18 12.96 -8.29
N THR A 101 -3.71 11.84 -7.77
CA THR A 101 -4.51 10.91 -8.57
C THR A 101 -5.86 11.54 -8.96
N PRO A 102 -6.43 11.19 -10.12
CA PRO A 102 -7.77 11.67 -10.50
C PRO A 102 -8.86 11.33 -9.49
N TRP A 103 -8.78 10.16 -8.84
CA TRP A 103 -9.69 9.79 -7.76
C TRP A 103 -9.58 10.77 -6.59
N PHE A 104 -8.37 11.02 -6.06
CA PHE A 104 -8.19 11.89 -4.91
C PHE A 104 -8.71 13.30 -5.17
N VAL A 105 -8.35 13.87 -6.32
CA VAL A 105 -8.78 15.22 -6.73
C VAL A 105 -10.30 15.30 -6.82
N ARG A 106 -10.93 14.28 -7.41
CA ARG A 106 -12.39 14.22 -7.48
C ARG A 106 -13.03 14.15 -6.10
N GLU A 107 -12.58 13.25 -5.23
CA GLU A 107 -13.22 13.06 -3.91
C GLU A 107 -13.02 14.28 -2.99
N HIS A 108 -11.89 14.98 -3.09
CA HIS A 108 -11.60 16.14 -2.25
C HIS A 108 -11.94 17.50 -2.89
N ARG A 109 -12.65 17.53 -4.01
CA ARG A 109 -13.09 18.78 -4.68
C ARG A 109 -14.00 19.67 -3.81
N ILE A 110 -14.59 19.09 -2.76
CA ILE A 110 -15.45 19.78 -1.79
C ILE A 110 -14.66 20.62 -0.79
N ILE A 111 -13.35 20.39 -0.67
CA ILE A 111 -12.49 21.09 0.28
C ILE A 111 -12.03 22.40 -0.34
N SER A 112 -12.30 23.51 0.33
CA SER A 112 -11.91 24.83 -0.11
C SER A 112 -10.40 25.05 -0.06
N GLU A 113 -9.91 25.98 -0.87
CA GLU A 113 -8.49 26.39 -0.83
C GLU A 113 -8.09 26.98 0.53
N SER A 114 -9.02 27.62 1.26
CA SER A 114 -8.77 28.09 2.62
C SER A 114 -8.55 26.96 3.60
N GLU A 115 -9.33 25.87 3.51
CA GLU A 115 -9.15 24.68 4.36
C GLU A 115 -7.82 23.98 4.05
N TRP A 116 -7.42 23.90 2.78
CA TRP A 116 -6.10 23.34 2.42
C TRP A 116 -4.91 24.14 2.97
N LYS A 117 -5.09 25.44 3.21
CA LYS A 117 -4.06 26.34 3.73
C LYS A 117 -4.01 26.41 5.25
N LEU A 118 -4.89 25.70 5.95
CA LEU A 118 -4.88 25.63 7.40
C LEU A 118 -3.52 25.09 7.90
N PRO A 119 -2.88 25.72 8.90
CA PRO A 119 -1.55 25.34 9.38
C PRO A 119 -1.44 23.87 9.84
N GLU A 120 -2.51 23.29 10.36
CA GLU A 120 -2.58 21.90 10.80
C GLU A 120 -2.55 20.90 9.63
N VAL A 121 -3.01 21.30 8.45
CA VAL A 121 -3.02 20.44 7.26
C VAL A 121 -1.60 20.30 6.72
N LYS A 122 -0.88 21.43 6.57
CA LYS A 122 0.47 21.56 5.97
C LYS A 122 0.55 21.11 4.51
N THR A 123 0.17 19.88 4.20
CA THR A 123 0.20 19.29 2.87
C THR A 123 -0.98 18.34 2.68
N ARG A 124 -1.40 18.13 1.43
CA ARG A 124 -2.46 17.18 1.06
C ARG A 124 -2.12 15.71 1.40
N SER A 125 -0.87 15.41 1.75
CA SER A 125 -0.44 14.08 2.19
C SER A 125 -0.74 13.80 3.67
N ASN A 126 -1.04 14.83 4.48
CA ASN A 126 -1.39 14.64 5.89
C ASN A 126 -2.86 14.22 6.05
N CYS A 127 -3.18 12.97 5.68
CA CYS A 127 -4.55 12.45 5.73
C CYS A 127 -5.18 12.59 7.12
N THR A 128 -4.37 12.44 8.18
CA THR A 128 -4.79 12.51 9.59
C THR A 128 -5.22 13.89 10.07
N ALA A 129 -4.88 14.96 9.34
CA ALA A 129 -5.35 16.30 9.68
C ALA A 129 -6.89 16.41 9.62
N CYS A 130 -7.53 15.64 8.73
CA CYS A 130 -8.98 15.66 8.51
C CYS A 130 -9.61 14.28 8.79
N HIS A 131 -8.98 13.19 8.34
CA HIS A 131 -9.52 11.83 8.42
C HIS A 131 -8.93 11.09 9.62
N GLY A 132 -9.75 10.51 10.48
CA GLY A 132 -9.27 9.82 11.69
C GLY A 132 -9.31 10.66 12.96
N LYS A 133 -9.87 11.87 12.91
CA LYS A 133 -10.38 12.52 14.13
C LYS A 133 -11.54 11.68 14.66
N LYS A 134 -11.32 10.88 15.71
CA LYS A 134 -12.36 10.76 16.73
C LYS A 134 -12.52 12.17 17.29
N VAL A 135 -13.69 12.76 17.12
CA VAL A 135 -14.05 13.92 17.93
C VAL A 135 -13.94 13.44 19.38
N LEU A 136 -12.94 13.94 20.11
CA LEU A 136 -12.89 13.79 21.57
C LEU A 136 -13.76 14.92 22.12
N GLY A 137 -14.90 14.55 22.71
CA GLY A 137 -15.83 15.45 23.38
C GLY A 137 -16.96 15.93 22.48
N ASP A 138 -18.07 15.19 22.49
CA ASP A 138 -19.25 15.54 23.31
C ASP A 138 -19.65 14.31 24.15
#